data_AF-A0AAE3AY40-F1
#
_entry.id   AF-A0AAE3AY40-F1
#
_cell.length_a   1.000
_cell.length_b   1.000
_cell.length_c   1.000
_cell.angle_alpha   90.00
_cell.angle_beta   90.00
_cell.angle_gamma   90.00
#
_symmetry.space_group_name_H-M   'P 1'
#
loop_
_entity.id
_entity.type
_entity.pdbx_description
1 polymer ?
#
loop_
_entity_poly.entity_id
_entity_poly.type
_entity_poly.pdbx_seq_one_letter_code
_entity_poly.pdbx_strand_id
1 'polypeptide(L)'
;MKEQTIFPREEKAEVLFQKILNDHWACEKLQETFCNCLFCNDDLDAGISPAEFSLALFNAYTNRDLSAFLMGICQNTLFDLLRNSFLIPYRFDADGKQNPVIMTDENGQLLPAYKGTDHEKEYRHFHEVYKNLGNQKNIYFAQAYRYSHEYQSDYMDVEQKILEKNMGVLLIRELPDTVKEKETEAEVYSAVWDLMIELEKNLPMAYVFYGQDSLVENNNRYDEIGIFLPNSIFLKNLERHVAKAEEIIYGEK
;
A
#
# COMPACT_ATOMS: atom_id res chain seq x y z
N MET A 1 12.99 22.93 -23.90
CA MET A 1 12.22 21.68 -23.80
C MET A 1 11.23 21.85 -22.67
N LYS A 2 9.96 21.46 -22.82
CA LYS A 2 9.06 21.41 -21.65
C LYS A 2 9.62 20.33 -20.73
N GLU A 3 10.03 20.71 -19.52
CA GLU A 3 10.46 19.78 -18.48
C GLU A 3 9.26 18.93 -18.09
N GLN A 4 9.20 17.70 -18.61
CA GLN A 4 8.33 16.66 -18.05
C GLN A 4 9.04 16.07 -16.84
N THR A 5 8.41 16.15 -15.68
CA THR A 5 8.85 15.41 -14.50
C THR A 5 8.68 13.92 -14.78
N ILE A 6 9.68 13.10 -14.47
CA ILE A 6 9.67 11.67 -14.77
C ILE A 6 8.60 10.96 -13.93
N PHE A 7 8.46 11.39 -12.67
CA PHE A 7 7.32 11.06 -11.85
C PHE A 7 6.27 12.16 -12.00
N PRO A 8 5.02 11.84 -12.35
CA PRO A 8 3.95 12.81 -12.30
C PRO A 8 3.84 13.32 -10.85
N ARG A 9 3.67 14.62 -10.68
CA ARG A 9 3.34 15.17 -9.37
C ARG A 9 1.88 14.92 -9.11
N GLU A 10 1.57 14.40 -7.94
CA GLU A 10 0.18 14.29 -7.51
C GLU A 10 -0.45 15.67 -7.38
N GLU A 11 -1.59 15.84 -8.04
CA GLU A 11 -2.35 17.09 -8.01
C GLU A 11 -3.21 17.18 -6.75
N LYS A 12 -3.33 18.38 -6.20
CA LYS A 12 -4.15 18.69 -5.01
C LYS A 12 -3.73 17.93 -3.72
N ALA A 13 -2.44 17.61 -3.58
CA ALA A 13 -1.91 16.85 -2.44
C ALA A 13 -1.85 17.63 -1.12
N GLU A 14 -2.10 18.94 -1.13
CA GLU A 14 -1.96 19.81 0.04
C GLU A 14 -2.84 19.36 1.21
N VAL A 15 -4.07 18.90 0.93
CA VAL A 15 -5.00 18.46 1.97
C VAL A 15 -4.48 17.21 2.68
N LEU A 16 -3.95 16.24 1.93
CA LEU A 16 -3.31 15.05 2.49
C LEU A 16 -2.09 15.44 3.34
N PHE A 17 -1.23 16.34 2.86
CA PHE A 17 -0.06 16.77 3.61
C PHE A 17 -0.44 17.50 4.90
N GLN A 18 -1.49 18.33 4.88
CA GLN A 18 -1.98 18.98 6.09
C GLN A 18 -2.49 17.98 7.13
N LYS A 19 -3.16 16.89 6.71
CA LYS A 19 -3.55 15.81 7.63
C LYS A 19 -2.34 15.18 8.31
N ILE A 20 -1.31 14.83 7.54
CA ILE A 20 -0.07 14.23 8.07
C ILE A 20 0.63 15.19 9.03
N LEU A 21 0.76 16.47 8.67
CA LEU A 21 1.43 17.49 9.50
C LEU A 21 0.69 17.76 10.82
N ASN A 22 -0.62 17.57 10.85
CA ASN A 22 -1.44 17.77 12.05
C ASN A 22 -1.43 16.56 13.01
N ASP A 23 -0.91 15.41 12.59
CA ASP A 23 -0.75 14.22 13.43
C ASP A 23 0.74 13.97 13.71
N HIS A 24 1.16 14.22 14.95
CA HIS A 24 2.54 14.06 15.37
C HIS A 24 3.07 12.63 15.15
N TRP A 25 2.24 11.61 15.42
CA TRP A 25 2.62 10.21 15.22
C TRP A 25 2.84 9.88 13.74
N ALA A 26 2.04 10.47 12.85
CA ALA A 26 2.23 10.31 11.41
C ALA A 26 3.55 10.94 10.93
N CYS A 27 3.90 12.11 11.48
CA CYS A 27 5.17 12.77 11.19
C CYS A 27 6.38 11.95 11.66
N GLU A 28 6.34 11.42 12.89
CA GLU A 28 7.38 10.55 13.42
C GLU A 28 7.56 9.30 12.55
N LYS A 29 6.46 8.67 12.15
CA LYS A 29 6.48 7.47 11.31
C LYS A 29 7.06 7.70 9.92
N LEU A 30 6.73 8.83 9.30
CA LEU A 30 7.33 9.24 8.03
C LEU A 30 8.84 9.45 8.18
N GLN A 31 9.26 10.13 9.24
CA GLN A 31 10.67 10.35 9.54
C GLN A 31 11.43 9.04 9.76
N GLU A 32 10.88 8.12 10.57
CA GLU A 32 11.49 6.81 10.80
C GLU A 32 11.67 6.03 9.50
N THR A 33 10.63 5.98 8.66
CA THR A 33 10.70 5.29 7.36
C THR A 33 11.78 5.90 6.47
N PHE A 34 11.83 7.23 6.36
CA PHE A 34 12.83 7.92 5.58
C PHE A 34 14.26 7.65 6.08
N CYS A 35 14.49 7.73 7.40
CA CYS A 35 15.78 7.42 8.00
C CYS A 35 16.19 5.96 7.75
N ASN A 36 15.27 5.01 7.90
CA ASN A 36 15.54 3.61 7.62
C ASN A 36 15.94 3.40 6.14
N CYS A 37 15.26 4.07 5.21
CA CYS A 37 15.62 4.01 3.78
C CYS A 37 17.02 4.60 3.48
N LEU A 38 17.47 5.60 4.24
CA LEU A 38 18.79 6.22 4.06
C LEU A 38 19.93 5.46 4.73
N PHE A 39 19.70 4.93 5.93
CA PHE A 39 20.77 4.42 6.80
C PHE A 39 20.81 2.90 6.95
N CYS A 40 19.71 2.20 6.64
CA CYS A 40 19.56 0.77 6.88
C CYS A 40 19.39 -0.07 5.60
N ASN A 41 19.43 0.56 4.43
CA ASN A 41 19.48 -0.15 3.16
C ASN A 41 20.92 -0.59 2.87
N ASP A 42 21.31 -1.75 3.44
CA ASP A 42 22.62 -2.38 3.20
C ASP A 42 22.81 -2.83 1.73
N ASP A 43 21.74 -2.86 0.93
CA ASP A 43 21.76 -3.11 -0.53
C ASP A 43 22.19 -1.89 -1.36
N LEU A 44 22.78 -0.86 -0.74
CA LEU A 44 23.49 0.24 -1.42
C LEU A 44 24.81 -0.25 -2.07
N ASP A 45 24.79 -1.38 -2.76
CA ASP A 45 25.85 -1.78 -3.70
C ASP A 45 25.92 -0.81 -4.91
N ALA A 46 24.95 0.12 -5.03
CA ALA A 46 24.91 1.24 -5.96
C ALA A 46 24.74 2.58 -5.23
N GLY A 47 25.65 2.90 -4.30
CA GLY A 47 25.72 4.25 -3.73
C GLY A 47 25.93 5.29 -4.82
N ILE A 48 25.06 6.29 -4.89
CA ILE A 48 25.19 7.43 -5.81
C ILE A 48 26.55 8.13 -5.59
N SER A 49 27.30 8.37 -6.67
CA SER A 49 28.60 9.05 -6.54
C SER A 49 28.43 10.51 -6.08
N PRO A 50 29.45 11.16 -5.49
CA PRO A 50 29.34 12.57 -5.09
C PRO A 50 28.96 13.52 -6.24
N ALA A 51 29.37 13.19 -7.47
CA ALA A 51 29.03 13.96 -8.66
C ALA A 51 27.56 13.77 -9.07
N GLU A 52 27.08 12.53 -9.11
CA GLU A 52 25.67 12.21 -9.39
C GLU A 52 24.76 12.78 -8.31
N PHE A 53 25.16 12.72 -7.03
CA PHE A 53 24.44 13.34 -5.92
C PHE A 53 24.29 14.85 -6.14
N SER A 54 25.40 15.54 -6.44
CA SER A 54 25.40 16.98 -6.66
C SER A 54 24.52 17.37 -7.85
N LEU A 55 24.60 16.59 -8.94
CA LEU A 55 23.75 16.78 -10.12
C LEU A 55 22.27 16.58 -9.81
N ALA A 56 21.91 15.50 -9.11
CA ALA A 56 20.54 15.21 -8.69
C ALA A 56 20.00 16.34 -7.79
N LEU A 57 20.82 16.83 -6.84
CA LEU A 57 20.46 17.93 -5.95
C LEU A 57 20.17 19.23 -6.71
N PHE A 58 21.05 19.62 -7.65
CA PHE A 58 20.87 20.86 -8.42
C PHE A 58 19.69 20.77 -9.40
N ASN A 59 19.48 19.60 -10.01
CA ASN A 59 18.33 19.36 -10.88
C ASN A 59 17.03 19.42 -10.08
N ALA A 60 16.99 18.84 -8.89
CA ALA A 60 15.81 18.88 -8.02
C ALA A 60 15.46 20.30 -7.59
N TYR A 61 16.46 21.13 -7.28
CA TYR A 61 16.23 22.56 -6.99
C TYR A 61 15.66 23.30 -8.20
N THR A 62 16.28 23.13 -9.38
CA THR A 62 15.89 23.83 -10.61
C THR A 62 14.48 23.44 -11.05
N ASN A 63 14.20 22.15 -11.07
CA ASN A 63 12.95 21.59 -11.59
C ASN A 63 11.86 21.50 -10.52
N ARG A 64 12.20 21.75 -9.24
CA ARG A 64 11.36 21.52 -8.06
C ARG A 64 10.93 20.05 -7.89
N ASP A 65 11.72 19.12 -8.41
CA ASP A 65 11.41 17.69 -8.46
C ASP A 65 12.09 16.93 -7.31
N LEU A 66 11.43 16.94 -6.15
CA LEU A 66 11.90 16.23 -4.97
C LEU A 66 11.88 14.72 -5.17
N SER A 67 10.89 14.17 -5.88
CA SER A 67 10.77 12.72 -6.10
C SER A 67 11.96 12.17 -6.89
N ALA A 68 12.43 12.89 -7.91
CA ALA A 68 13.63 12.50 -8.64
C ALA A 68 14.89 12.48 -7.75
N PHE A 69 15.01 13.43 -6.81
CA PHE A 69 16.11 13.45 -5.85
C PHE A 69 16.05 12.29 -4.86
N LEU A 70 14.88 12.08 -4.25
CA LEU A 70 14.65 10.98 -3.31
C LEU A 70 14.94 9.63 -3.97
N MET A 71 14.57 9.46 -5.24
CA MET A 71 14.90 8.25 -5.98
C MET A 71 16.41 8.00 -6.05
N GLY A 72 17.21 9.05 -6.25
CA GLY A 72 18.67 8.93 -6.31
C GLY A 72 19.34 8.63 -4.97
N ILE A 73 18.77 9.07 -3.85
CA ILE A 73 19.41 8.94 -2.51
C ILE A 73 18.83 7.83 -1.65
N CYS A 74 17.58 7.41 -1.88
CA CYS A 74 16.91 6.39 -1.08
C CYS A 74 15.99 5.46 -1.88
N GLN A 75 16.02 5.50 -3.24
CA GLN A 75 15.23 4.62 -4.12
C GLN A 75 13.71 4.63 -3.82
N ASN A 76 13.21 5.79 -3.41
CA ASN A 76 11.80 6.01 -3.13
C ASN A 76 11.39 7.38 -3.67
N THR A 77 10.21 7.48 -4.27
CA THR A 77 9.53 8.77 -4.46
C THR A 77 8.92 9.26 -3.14
N LEU A 78 8.42 10.50 -3.10
CA LEU A 78 7.66 10.98 -1.94
C LEU A 78 6.47 10.07 -1.62
N PHE A 79 5.73 9.62 -2.64
CA PHE A 79 4.57 8.75 -2.45
C PHE A 79 4.94 7.29 -2.14
N ASP A 80 6.13 6.83 -2.55
CA ASP A 80 6.67 5.56 -2.05
C ASP A 80 6.97 5.66 -0.55
N LEU A 81 7.59 6.76 -0.08
CA LEU A 81 7.81 6.97 1.34
C LEU A 81 6.49 6.97 2.10
N LEU A 82 5.49 7.73 1.66
CA LEU A 82 4.17 7.76 2.30
C LEU A 82 3.50 6.37 2.35
N ARG A 83 3.55 5.59 1.25
CA ARG A 83 3.01 4.22 1.20
C ARG A 83 3.78 3.29 2.14
N ASN A 84 5.10 3.34 2.09
CA ASN A 84 5.97 2.47 2.88
C ASN A 84 6.01 2.85 4.37
N SER A 85 5.59 4.08 4.71
CA SER A 85 5.28 4.53 6.07
C SER A 85 3.89 4.14 6.56
N PHE A 86 3.07 3.44 5.76
CA PHE A 86 1.69 3.13 6.11
C PHE A 86 0.89 4.41 6.44
N LEU A 87 1.08 5.47 5.64
CA LEU A 87 0.32 6.73 5.76
C LEU A 87 -0.66 6.98 4.61
N ILE A 88 -0.51 6.25 3.50
CA ILE A 88 -1.49 6.19 2.40
C ILE A 88 -1.64 4.74 1.93
N PRO A 89 -2.79 4.36 1.34
CA PRO A 89 -3.01 3.00 0.86
C PRO A 89 -2.18 2.69 -0.41
N TYR A 90 -2.04 1.41 -0.70
CA TYR A 90 -1.63 0.90 -2.01
C TYR A 90 -2.84 0.95 -2.97
N ARG A 91 -2.60 1.11 -4.27
CA ARG A 91 -3.64 0.87 -5.27
C ARG A 91 -3.73 -0.62 -5.58
N PHE A 92 -4.94 -1.14 -5.74
CA PHE A 92 -5.13 -2.45 -6.37
C PHE A 92 -4.54 -2.43 -7.77
N ASP A 93 -3.75 -3.46 -8.08
CA ASP A 93 -3.20 -3.71 -9.42
C ASP A 93 -2.45 -2.53 -10.04
N ALA A 94 -1.78 -1.73 -9.19
CA ALA A 94 -1.01 -0.56 -9.58
C ALA A 94 -0.06 -0.88 -10.75
N ASP A 95 0.02 0.04 -11.71
CA ASP A 95 0.88 -0.05 -12.90
C ASP A 95 0.66 -1.33 -13.73
N GLY A 96 -0.55 -1.89 -13.66
CA GLY A 96 -0.94 -3.12 -14.37
C GLY A 96 -0.34 -4.39 -13.76
N LYS A 97 0.27 -4.31 -12.57
CA LYS A 97 0.84 -5.47 -11.86
C LYS A 97 -0.12 -5.94 -10.78
N GLN A 98 -0.59 -7.18 -10.89
CA GLN A 98 -1.55 -7.73 -9.92
C GLN A 98 -1.02 -7.68 -8.48
N ASN A 99 -1.73 -7.00 -7.58
CA ASN A 99 -1.41 -6.92 -6.16
C ASN A 99 -2.64 -6.40 -5.38
N PRO A 100 -3.17 -7.16 -4.41
CA PRO A 100 -2.76 -8.49 -3.95
C PRO A 100 -3.20 -9.62 -4.90
N VAL A 101 -2.52 -10.77 -4.80
CA VAL A 101 -2.86 -12.01 -5.51
C VAL A 101 -3.78 -12.86 -4.63
N ILE A 102 -5.06 -12.92 -4.98
CA ILE A 102 -6.08 -13.72 -4.28
C ILE A 102 -5.94 -15.20 -4.66
N MET A 103 -5.88 -16.07 -3.65
CA MET A 103 -5.65 -17.50 -3.83
C MET A 103 -6.86 -18.38 -3.49
N THR A 104 -7.92 -17.81 -2.93
CA THR A 104 -9.16 -18.51 -2.61
C THR A 104 -10.35 -17.92 -3.35
N ASP A 105 -11.39 -18.72 -3.54
CA ASP A 105 -12.70 -18.20 -3.95
C ASP A 105 -13.44 -17.50 -2.79
N GLU A 106 -14.65 -17.02 -3.08
CA GLU A 106 -15.56 -16.36 -2.13
C GLU A 106 -15.99 -17.23 -0.95
N ASN A 107 -15.86 -18.56 -1.06
CA ASN A 107 -16.18 -19.53 0.00
C ASN A 107 -14.92 -19.95 0.78
N GLY A 108 -13.80 -19.26 0.55
CA GLY A 108 -12.52 -19.54 1.19
C GLY A 108 -11.89 -20.86 0.75
N GLN A 109 -12.25 -21.40 -0.42
CA GLN A 109 -11.63 -22.61 -0.99
C GLN A 109 -10.44 -22.25 -1.87
N LEU A 110 -9.33 -22.98 -1.71
CA LEU A 110 -8.12 -22.76 -2.50
C LEU A 110 -8.35 -22.99 -3.99
N LEU A 111 -8.00 -22.00 -4.81
CA LEU A 111 -8.14 -22.07 -6.26
C LEU A 111 -7.26 -23.18 -6.85
N PRO A 112 -7.68 -23.84 -7.95
CA PRO A 112 -6.94 -24.97 -8.52
C PRO A 112 -5.48 -24.68 -8.84
N ALA A 113 -5.15 -23.45 -9.24
CA ALA A 113 -3.80 -23.03 -9.60
C ALA A 113 -2.79 -23.10 -8.44
N TYR A 114 -3.26 -23.07 -7.19
CA TYR A 114 -2.40 -23.05 -5.99
C TYR A 114 -2.38 -24.38 -5.23
N LYS A 115 -3.14 -25.40 -5.67
CA LYS A 115 -3.17 -26.74 -5.04
C LYS A 115 -1.84 -27.46 -5.27
N GLY A 116 -1.29 -28.10 -4.23
CA GLY A 116 -0.01 -28.81 -4.32
C GLY A 116 1.23 -27.91 -4.33
N THR A 117 1.08 -26.62 -4.04
CA THR A 117 2.19 -25.66 -3.86
C THR A 117 2.53 -25.51 -2.38
N ASP A 118 3.63 -24.81 -2.06
CA ASP A 118 4.02 -24.50 -0.68
C ASP A 118 2.94 -23.68 0.07
N HIS A 119 2.09 -22.94 -0.67
CA HIS A 119 0.97 -22.17 -0.13
C HIS A 119 -0.11 -23.04 0.54
N GLU A 120 -0.15 -24.35 0.24
CA GLU A 120 -1.18 -25.24 0.79
C GLU A 120 -1.09 -25.38 2.32
N LYS A 121 0.11 -25.33 2.89
CA LYS A 121 0.30 -25.42 4.34
C LYS A 121 -0.25 -24.20 5.07
N GLU A 122 0.04 -23.01 4.55
CA GLU A 122 -0.43 -21.74 5.11
C GLU A 122 -1.95 -21.58 4.91
N TYR A 123 -2.45 -21.98 3.74
CA TYR A 123 -3.88 -22.02 3.45
C TYR A 123 -4.66 -22.88 4.45
N ARG A 124 -4.15 -24.06 4.83
CA ARG A 124 -4.87 -24.93 5.79
C ARG A 124 -5.13 -24.23 7.11
N HIS A 125 -4.14 -23.50 7.62
CA HIS A 125 -4.29 -22.76 8.87
C HIS A 125 -5.27 -21.59 8.72
N PHE A 126 -5.19 -20.84 7.62
CA PHE A 126 -6.23 -19.85 7.29
C PHE A 126 -7.62 -20.47 7.28
N HIS A 127 -7.80 -21.60 6.58
CA HIS A 127 -9.11 -22.22 6.39
C HIS A 127 -9.72 -22.75 7.70
N GLU A 128 -8.88 -23.22 8.64
CA GLU A 128 -9.31 -23.60 9.98
C GLU A 128 -9.91 -22.40 10.75
N VAL A 129 -9.26 -21.24 10.69
CA VAL A 129 -9.76 -20.03 11.36
C VAL A 129 -10.93 -19.42 10.61
N TYR A 130 -10.87 -19.39 9.27
CA TYR A 130 -11.92 -18.86 8.39
C TYR A 130 -13.28 -19.47 8.69
N LYS A 131 -13.34 -20.79 8.93
CA LYS A 131 -14.58 -21.50 9.29
C LYS A 131 -15.24 -21.01 10.58
N ASN A 132 -14.45 -20.45 11.49
CA ASN A 132 -14.93 -19.95 12.78
C ASN A 132 -15.26 -18.44 12.75
N LEU A 133 -14.93 -17.73 11.66
CA LEU A 133 -15.29 -16.32 11.51
C LEU A 133 -16.81 -16.16 11.43
N GLY A 134 -17.37 -15.26 12.24
CA GLY A 134 -18.81 -14.97 12.23
C GLY A 134 -19.30 -14.35 10.92
N ASN A 135 -18.42 -13.65 10.20
CA ASN A 135 -18.66 -13.15 8.85
C ASN A 135 -17.49 -13.52 7.94
N GLN A 136 -17.81 -14.24 6.87
CA GLN A 136 -16.84 -14.73 5.88
C GLN A 136 -16.90 -13.95 4.55
N LYS A 137 -17.82 -12.98 4.43
CA LYS A 137 -18.04 -12.21 3.20
C LYS A 137 -16.75 -11.49 2.79
N ASN A 138 -16.32 -11.70 1.54
CA ASN A 138 -15.17 -11.04 0.93
C ASN A 138 -13.89 -11.12 1.79
N ILE A 139 -13.63 -12.28 2.40
CA ILE A 139 -12.38 -12.58 3.12
C ILE A 139 -11.64 -13.69 2.36
N TYR A 140 -10.40 -13.40 1.99
CA TYR A 140 -9.61 -14.26 1.10
C TYR A 140 -8.25 -14.58 1.69
N PHE A 141 -7.74 -15.78 1.38
CA PHE A 141 -6.31 -16.04 1.51
C PHE A 141 -5.60 -15.43 0.31
N ALA A 142 -4.58 -14.62 0.56
CA ALA A 142 -3.91 -13.86 -0.49
C ALA A 142 -2.41 -13.72 -0.22
N GLN A 143 -1.68 -13.36 -1.26
CA GLN A 143 -0.33 -12.83 -1.18
C GLN A 143 -0.37 -11.34 -1.51
N ALA A 144 0.28 -10.52 -0.71
CA ALA A 144 0.45 -9.11 -1.00
C ALA A 144 1.92 -8.73 -0.91
N TYR A 145 2.30 -7.68 -1.63
CA TYR A 145 3.67 -7.18 -1.57
C TYR A 145 3.74 -5.66 -1.46
N ARG A 146 4.80 -5.20 -0.80
CA ARG A 146 5.19 -3.80 -0.75
C ARG A 146 6.13 -3.53 -1.91
N TYR A 147 6.05 -2.32 -2.45
CA TYR A 147 6.92 -1.90 -3.55
C TYR A 147 7.35 -0.45 -3.40
N SER A 148 8.52 -0.16 -3.95
CA SER A 148 8.91 1.20 -4.33
C SER A 148 9.03 1.25 -5.85
N HIS A 149 9.47 2.39 -6.39
CA HIS A 149 9.84 2.50 -7.79
C HIS A 149 11.35 2.53 -7.96
N GLU A 150 11.84 2.08 -9.12
CA GLU A 150 13.24 2.25 -9.54
C GLU A 150 13.31 2.60 -11.04
N TYR A 151 14.48 3.10 -11.47
CA TYR A 151 14.77 3.35 -12.88
C TYR A 151 15.30 2.08 -13.54
N GLN A 152 14.78 1.74 -14.73
CA GLN A 152 15.46 0.79 -15.60
C GLN A 152 16.65 1.45 -16.32
N SER A 153 17.76 0.71 -16.45
CA SER A 153 19.03 1.19 -17.00
C SER A 153 18.98 1.65 -18.45
N ASP A 154 18.01 1.16 -19.23
CA ASP A 154 18.09 1.25 -20.70
C ASP A 154 17.15 2.31 -21.30
N TYR A 155 16.01 2.62 -20.65
CA TYR A 155 14.96 3.49 -21.21
C TYR A 155 14.41 4.55 -20.25
N MET A 156 14.92 4.64 -19.01
CA MET A 156 14.38 5.54 -17.95
C MET A 156 12.91 5.27 -17.62
N ASP A 157 12.40 4.08 -17.96
CA ASP A 157 11.07 3.64 -17.57
C ASP A 157 11.03 3.37 -16.07
N VAL A 158 9.92 3.76 -15.45
CA VAL A 158 9.65 3.56 -14.03
C VAL A 158 9.04 2.17 -13.84
N GLU A 159 9.68 1.34 -13.02
CA GLU A 159 9.12 0.04 -12.64
C GLU A 159 9.00 -0.13 -11.13
N GLN A 160 8.01 -0.93 -10.72
CA GLN A 160 7.90 -1.36 -9.34
C GLN A 160 9.03 -2.33 -8.96
N LYS A 161 9.80 -1.96 -7.94
CA LYS A 161 10.73 -2.83 -7.20
C LYS A 161 10.00 -3.45 -6.01
N ILE A 162 9.93 -4.77 -5.96
CA ILE A 162 9.29 -5.47 -4.86
C ILE A 162 10.22 -5.46 -3.65
N LEU A 163 9.75 -4.87 -2.55
CA LEU A 163 10.51 -4.76 -1.29
C LEU A 163 10.32 -5.99 -0.41
N GLU A 164 9.07 -6.46 -0.31
CA GLU A 164 8.71 -7.54 0.61
C GLU A 164 7.44 -8.24 0.10
N LYS A 165 7.40 -9.57 0.18
CA LYS A 165 6.21 -10.37 -0.15
C LYS A 165 5.73 -11.09 1.10
N ASN A 166 4.45 -10.97 1.41
CA ASN A 166 3.83 -11.62 2.56
C ASN A 166 2.60 -12.41 2.15
N MET A 167 2.42 -13.56 2.82
CA MET A 167 1.21 -14.36 2.77
C MET A 167 0.30 -13.93 3.91
N GLY A 168 -1.02 -13.92 3.69
CA GLY A 168 -1.92 -13.31 4.65
C GLY A 168 -3.39 -13.44 4.31
N VAL A 169 -4.19 -12.70 5.06
CA VAL A 169 -5.64 -12.63 4.90
C VAL A 169 -6.02 -11.26 4.38
N LEU A 170 -6.75 -11.24 3.26
CA LEU A 170 -7.28 -10.02 2.66
C LEU A 170 -8.77 -9.90 2.96
N LEU A 171 -9.18 -8.79 3.57
CA LEU A 171 -10.57 -8.40 3.70
C LEU A 171 -10.85 -7.32 2.65
N ILE A 172 -11.90 -7.48 1.85
CA ILE A 172 -12.34 -6.45 0.90
C ILE A 172 -13.71 -5.93 1.35
N ARG A 173 -13.81 -4.62 1.56
CA ARG A 173 -15.03 -3.95 2.04
C ARG A 173 -15.34 -2.75 1.16
N GLU A 174 -16.63 -2.47 1.03
CA GLU A 174 -17.13 -1.29 0.34
C GLU A 174 -16.77 -0.03 1.13
N LEU A 175 -16.26 1.00 0.45
CA LEU A 175 -16.10 2.34 1.01
C LEU A 175 -17.38 3.16 0.80
N PRO A 176 -17.69 4.13 1.69
CA PRO A 176 -18.81 5.04 1.47
C PRO A 176 -18.68 5.80 0.14
N ASP A 177 -19.81 6.10 -0.51
CA ASP A 177 -19.89 6.78 -1.82
C ASP A 177 -19.21 8.16 -1.88
N THR A 178 -18.81 8.75 -0.75
CA THR A 178 -18.13 10.05 -0.66
C THR A 178 -16.73 10.08 -1.28
N VAL A 179 -16.14 8.90 -1.55
CA VAL A 179 -14.83 8.76 -2.21
C VAL A 179 -14.96 8.85 -3.74
N LYS A 180 -16.11 8.45 -4.31
CA LYS A 180 -16.37 8.44 -5.76
C LYS A 180 -16.31 9.81 -6.42
N GLU A 181 -16.54 10.88 -5.65
CA GLU A 181 -16.55 12.26 -6.13
C GLU A 181 -15.14 12.88 -6.24
N LYS A 182 -14.07 12.16 -5.84
CA LYS A 182 -12.69 12.67 -5.89
C LYS A 182 -12.08 12.48 -7.28
N GLU A 183 -11.40 13.51 -7.75
CA GLU A 183 -10.85 13.54 -9.12
C GLU A 183 -9.38 13.12 -9.16
N THR A 184 -8.62 13.35 -8.08
CA THR A 184 -7.19 13.03 -7.99
C THR A 184 -6.89 11.96 -6.94
N GLU A 185 -5.79 11.22 -7.12
CA GLU A 185 -5.38 10.19 -6.15
C GLU A 185 -5.14 10.76 -4.76
N ALA A 186 -4.50 11.92 -4.67
CA ALA A 186 -4.25 12.55 -3.38
C ALA A 186 -5.55 12.98 -2.66
N GLU A 187 -6.60 13.37 -3.41
CA GLU A 187 -7.91 13.65 -2.84
C GLU A 187 -8.57 12.37 -2.29
N VAL A 188 -8.47 11.26 -3.01
CA VAL A 188 -8.92 9.94 -2.54
C VAL A 188 -8.16 9.54 -1.29
N TYR A 189 -6.82 9.55 -1.31
CA TYR A 189 -5.99 9.19 -0.17
C TYR A 189 -6.32 10.06 1.04
N SER A 190 -6.56 11.37 0.83
CA SER A 190 -7.03 12.26 1.89
C SER A 190 -8.38 11.84 2.45
N ALA A 191 -9.34 11.44 1.61
CA ALA A 191 -10.66 11.00 2.04
C ALA A 191 -10.61 9.75 2.93
N VAL A 192 -9.76 8.78 2.59
CA VAL A 192 -9.61 7.53 3.35
C VAL A 192 -8.55 7.60 4.47
N TRP A 193 -7.83 8.72 4.59
CA TRP A 193 -6.68 8.85 5.49
C TRP A 193 -7.03 8.56 6.96
N ASP A 194 -8.13 9.12 7.48
CA ASP A 194 -8.49 8.97 8.90
C ASP A 194 -8.79 7.50 9.24
N LEU A 195 -9.45 6.78 8.33
CA LEU A 195 -9.70 5.35 8.45
C LEU A 195 -8.38 4.56 8.41
N MET A 196 -7.49 4.91 7.49
CA MET A 196 -6.21 4.24 7.29
C MET A 196 -5.27 4.38 8.50
N ILE A 197 -5.20 5.58 9.08
CA ILE A 197 -4.39 5.83 10.28
C ILE A 197 -4.95 5.11 11.51
N GLU A 198 -6.28 5.04 11.62
CA GLU A 198 -6.93 4.29 12.68
C GLU A 198 -6.66 2.79 12.57
N LEU A 199 -6.71 2.24 11.35
CA LEU A 199 -6.29 0.87 11.06
C LEU A 199 -4.83 0.66 11.44
N GLU A 200 -3.92 1.51 10.99
CA GLU A 200 -2.50 1.33 11.25
C GLU A 200 -2.13 1.47 12.74
N LYS A 201 -2.83 2.31 13.52
CA LYS A 201 -2.62 2.43 14.97
C LYS A 201 -3.12 1.20 15.75
N ASN A 202 -4.09 0.46 15.23
CA ASN A 202 -4.70 -0.70 15.89
C ASN A 202 -4.23 -2.06 15.33
N LEU A 203 -3.84 -2.09 14.06
CA LEU A 203 -3.40 -3.22 13.27
C LEU A 203 -2.09 -2.85 12.56
N PRO A 204 -1.00 -2.63 13.30
CA PRO A 204 0.24 -2.11 12.74
C PRO A 204 0.83 -3.04 11.70
N MET A 205 1.29 -2.47 10.58
CA MET A 205 1.82 -3.17 9.41
C MET A 205 0.78 -3.96 8.59
N ALA A 206 -0.52 -3.71 8.79
CA ALA A 206 -1.53 -4.16 7.85
C ALA A 206 -1.38 -3.39 6.52
N TYR A 207 -1.52 -4.05 5.38
CA TYR A 207 -1.44 -3.35 4.10
C TYR A 207 -2.84 -2.93 3.71
N VAL A 208 -3.06 -1.62 3.63
CA VAL A 208 -4.33 -1.06 3.19
C VAL A 208 -4.25 -0.83 1.69
N PHE A 209 -5.23 -1.36 0.96
CA PHE A 209 -5.40 -1.18 -0.47
C PHE A 209 -6.66 -0.34 -0.73
N TYR A 210 -6.63 0.43 -1.81
CA TYR A 210 -7.76 1.18 -2.32
C TYR A 210 -7.98 0.84 -3.80
N GLY A 211 -9.25 0.67 -4.17
CA GLY A 211 -9.68 0.45 -5.55
C GLY A 211 -10.85 1.35 -5.88
N GLN A 212 -10.78 2.08 -7.00
CA GLN A 212 -11.85 2.93 -7.48
C GLN A 212 -12.77 2.15 -8.41
N ASP A 213 -14.08 2.14 -8.15
CA ASP A 213 -15.09 1.43 -8.97
C ASP A 213 -14.77 -0.05 -9.27
N SER A 214 -13.95 -0.69 -8.43
CA SER A 214 -13.45 -2.06 -8.64
C SER A 214 -14.42 -3.12 -8.14
N LEU A 215 -15.18 -2.84 -7.07
CA LEU A 215 -16.11 -3.80 -6.48
C LEU A 215 -17.45 -3.76 -7.22
N VAL A 216 -17.91 -4.91 -7.71
CA VAL A 216 -19.22 -5.05 -8.36
C VAL A 216 -20.16 -5.84 -7.47
N GLU A 217 -21.13 -5.17 -6.85
CA GLU A 217 -22.25 -5.82 -6.16
C GLU A 217 -23.58 -5.39 -6.81
N ASN A 218 -24.43 -6.36 -7.16
CA ASN A 218 -25.77 -6.10 -7.73
C ASN A 218 -25.81 -5.14 -8.95
N ASN A 219 -24.85 -5.25 -9.87
CA ASN A 219 -24.64 -4.37 -11.04
C ASN A 219 -24.24 -2.91 -10.71
N ASN A 220 -23.99 -2.59 -9.43
CA ASN A 220 -23.42 -1.32 -9.03
C ASN A 220 -21.91 -1.48 -8.81
N ARG A 221 -21.16 -0.43 -9.16
CA ARG A 221 -19.73 -0.32 -8.88
C ARG A 221 -19.50 0.52 -7.65
N TYR A 222 -18.55 0.09 -6.83
CA TYR A 222 -18.21 0.75 -5.58
C TYR A 222 -16.70 0.88 -5.45
N ASP A 223 -16.30 1.92 -4.72
CA ASP A 223 -14.94 2.02 -4.24
C ASP A 223 -14.75 0.99 -3.13
N GLU A 224 -13.56 0.39 -3.10
CA GLU A 224 -13.25 -0.67 -2.15
C GLU A 224 -11.99 -0.36 -1.36
N ILE A 225 -12.00 -0.81 -0.11
CA ILE A 225 -10.84 -0.88 0.75
C ILE A 225 -10.47 -2.35 0.97
N GLY A 226 -9.22 -2.67 0.66
CA GLY A 226 -8.60 -3.93 1.01
C GLY A 226 -7.81 -3.78 2.30
N ILE A 227 -7.99 -4.67 3.26
CA ILE A 227 -7.14 -4.76 4.45
C ILE A 227 -6.46 -6.11 4.42
N PHE A 228 -5.17 -6.09 4.12
CA PHE A 228 -4.34 -7.27 4.14
C PHE A 228 -3.63 -7.40 5.49
N LEU A 229 -3.80 -8.56 6.12
CA LEU A 229 -3.22 -8.94 7.39
C LEU A 229 -2.13 -10.00 7.17
N PRO A 230 -0.84 -9.62 7.16
CA PRO A 230 0.26 -10.57 7.03
C PRO A 230 0.24 -11.67 8.09
N ASN A 231 0.45 -12.92 7.66
CA ASN A 231 0.50 -14.08 8.55
C ASN A 231 1.62 -13.99 9.59
N SER A 232 2.75 -13.36 9.23
CA SER A 232 3.88 -13.16 10.14
C SER A 232 3.50 -12.40 11.41
N ILE A 233 2.43 -11.61 11.36
CA ILE A 233 2.00 -10.71 12.45
C ILE A 233 0.63 -11.13 13.01
N PHE A 234 -0.34 -11.36 12.12
CA PHE A 234 -1.76 -11.42 12.49
C PHE A 234 -2.36 -12.81 12.50
N LEU A 235 -1.58 -13.84 12.15
CA LEU A 235 -2.09 -15.20 12.09
C LEU A 235 -2.57 -15.70 13.45
N LYS A 236 -1.84 -15.33 14.51
CA LYS A 236 -2.29 -15.56 15.89
C LYS A 236 -3.43 -14.60 16.21
N ASN A 237 -4.55 -15.13 16.68
CA ASN A 237 -5.76 -14.36 16.99
C ASN A 237 -6.37 -13.63 15.78
N LEU A 238 -6.25 -14.21 14.58
CA LEU A 238 -6.80 -13.63 13.35
C LEU A 238 -8.27 -13.21 13.49
N GLU A 239 -9.11 -14.00 14.18
CA GLU A 239 -10.52 -13.62 14.46
C GLU A 239 -10.64 -12.26 15.16
N ARG A 240 -9.79 -12.00 16.16
CA ARG A 240 -9.76 -10.72 16.87
C ARG A 240 -9.28 -9.58 15.97
N HIS A 241 -8.31 -9.84 15.10
CA HIS A 241 -7.80 -8.84 14.17
C HIS A 241 -8.81 -8.49 13.07
N VAL A 242 -9.50 -9.49 12.53
CA VAL A 242 -10.64 -9.32 11.61
C VAL A 242 -11.73 -8.51 12.29
N ALA A 243 -12.15 -8.90 13.51
CA ALA A 243 -13.16 -8.15 14.25
C ALA A 243 -12.75 -6.70 14.51
N LYS A 244 -11.47 -6.45 14.80
CA LYS A 244 -10.95 -5.09 15.00
C LYS A 244 -10.96 -4.28 13.70
N ALA A 245 -10.63 -4.89 12.57
CA ALA A 245 -10.71 -4.24 11.26
C ALA A 245 -12.16 -3.85 10.93
N GLU A 246 -13.10 -4.76 11.12
CA GLU A 246 -14.54 -4.52 10.91
C GLU A 246 -15.08 -3.41 11.82
N GLU A 247 -14.67 -3.39 13.10
CA GLU A 247 -15.02 -2.32 14.04
C GLU A 247 -14.53 -0.96 13.56
N ILE A 248 -13.35 -0.88 12.95
CA ILE A 248 -12.79 0.39 12.46
C ILE A 248 -13.46 0.85 11.16
N ILE A 249 -13.81 -0.09 10.27
CA ILE A 249 -14.48 0.23 8.99
C ILE A 249 -15.93 0.64 9.19
N TYR A 250 -16.66 -0.10 10.04
CA TYR A 250 -18.11 0.06 10.23
C TYR A 250 -18.48 0.74 11.55
N GLY A 251 -17.52 1.00 12.43
CA GLY A 251 -17.76 1.72 13.68
C GLY A 251 -18.33 3.09 13.41
N GLU A 252 -19.44 3.41 14.09
CA GLU A 252 -20.05 4.74 14.04
C GLU A 252 -19.01 5.78 14.48
N LYS A 253 -18.66 6.70 13.58
CA LYS A 253 -17.89 7.92 13.88
C LYS A 253 -18.83 9.06 14.24
#